data_AF-A0A150H479-F1
#
_entry.id   AF-A0A150H479-F1
#
_cell.length_a   1.000
_cell.length_b   1.000
_cell.length_c   1.000
_cell.angle_alpha   90.00
_cell.angle_beta   90.00
_cell.angle_gamma   90.00
#
_symmetry.space_group_name_H-M   'P 1'
#
loop_
_entity.id
_entity.type
_entity.pdbx_description
1 polymer ?
#
loop_
_entity_poly.entity_id
_entity_poly.type
_entity_poly.pdbx_seq_one_letter_code
_entity_poly.pdbx_strand_id
1 'polypeptide(L)'
;MPRRVMTYVCVFEPDDPVSVHVWSGSDQPGFEYPELSRTGDWGIPALLSRPNLGVALSGGGYRAATLGLGWMRGLHLLGLLPAVRYVSSNSGGSWLNGVLSYSGFPVGPFLGPYAPPGDLARGNLSSPSLLPPGSWGDTLADKAIIADAIQGVLKDLFVPGRESFSGWTSAIAEAFYNPYGMGLQNSSITALGTRGNVSRRLAAAYPGVPLYAACATPDRAFPIILGTIMRIHTDQVFYPFEVTPLYLGVPARNTATDPPLGAGFIEPLGFNSKPPGAPPPSPPPVGLQGTVNVTPVKLVPLATFAGISSSFVAQGVRPGSNALYALTGTERLQYWDPVNYTGGELSFADGAGADNLAVTPLLRRRVTHIVVCVATANSADMTPADWAVAQYDVAGLFGAVPLNVTSYKGMEEGITGVRPDVFNKALKVEGWPY
;
A
#
# COMPACT_ATOMS: atom_id res chain seq x y z
N MET A 1 -24.45 -25.25 6.39
CA MET A 1 -24.34 -24.28 5.27
C MET A 1 -23.68 -25.00 4.11
N PRO A 2 -24.19 -24.89 2.88
CA PRO A 2 -23.56 -25.55 1.74
C PRO A 2 -22.21 -24.88 1.47
N ARG A 3 -21.17 -25.69 1.29
CA ARG A 3 -19.83 -25.24 0.88
C ARG A 3 -20.00 -24.43 -0.40
N ARG A 4 -19.73 -23.11 -0.35
CA ARG A 4 -19.60 -22.29 -1.55
C ARG A 4 -18.52 -22.96 -2.40
N VAL A 5 -18.93 -23.41 -3.59
CA VAL A 5 -18.04 -23.83 -4.65
C VAL A 5 -17.02 -22.70 -4.84
N MET A 6 -15.73 -23.01 -4.70
CA MET A 6 -14.65 -22.13 -5.15
C MET A 6 -14.88 -21.87 -6.65
N THR A 7 -15.57 -20.79 -6.97
CA THR A 7 -15.57 -20.25 -8.33
C THR A 7 -14.13 -19.89 -8.63
N TYR A 8 -13.52 -20.65 -9.55
CA TYR A 8 -12.21 -20.34 -10.14
C TYR A 8 -12.17 -18.86 -10.44
N VAL A 9 -11.30 -18.15 -9.73
CA VAL A 9 -11.27 -16.70 -9.78
C VAL A 9 -10.58 -16.32 -11.08
N CYS A 10 -11.37 -15.96 -12.10
CA CYS A 10 -10.84 -15.61 -13.40
C CYS A 10 -10.01 -14.32 -13.27
N VAL A 11 -8.70 -14.41 -13.48
CA VAL A 11 -7.83 -13.26 -13.69
C VAL A 11 -8.00 -12.78 -15.14
N PHE A 12 -7.72 -11.50 -15.40
CA PHE A 12 -7.67 -10.99 -16.78
C PHE A 12 -6.23 -11.04 -17.27
N GLU A 13 -5.99 -11.83 -18.31
CA GLU A 13 -4.72 -11.98 -19.01
C GLU A 13 -4.88 -11.33 -20.39
N PRO A 14 -4.34 -10.12 -20.60
CA PRO A 14 -4.45 -9.46 -21.90
C PRO A 14 -3.67 -10.22 -22.99
N ASP A 15 -4.31 -10.45 -24.15
CA ASP A 15 -3.63 -10.98 -25.34
C ASP A 15 -2.95 -9.87 -26.16
N ASP A 16 -3.54 -8.67 -26.16
CA ASP A 16 -3.05 -7.51 -26.91
C ASP A 16 -2.20 -6.57 -26.03
N PRO A 17 -1.18 -5.91 -26.60
CA PRO A 17 -0.40 -4.92 -25.87
C PRO A 17 -1.22 -3.64 -25.59
N VAL A 18 -0.95 -3.03 -24.45
CA VAL A 18 -1.47 -1.71 -24.07
C VAL A 18 -0.37 -0.66 -24.10
N SER A 19 -0.72 0.53 -24.59
CA SER A 19 0.16 1.69 -24.53
C SER A 19 0.04 2.39 -23.18
N VAL A 20 1.14 2.42 -22.42
CA VAL A 20 1.20 2.93 -21.04
C VAL A 20 2.30 3.95 -20.90
N HIS A 21 2.12 4.86 -19.95
CA HIS A 21 3.08 5.92 -19.67
C HIS A 21 4.07 5.51 -18.58
N VAL A 22 5.29 6.04 -18.71
CA VAL A 22 6.41 5.76 -17.83
C VAL A 22 6.97 7.07 -17.32
N TRP A 23 7.27 7.12 -16.03
CA TRP A 23 7.96 8.24 -15.38
C TRP A 23 9.26 7.76 -14.78
N SER A 24 10.33 8.54 -14.93
CA SER A 24 11.63 8.22 -14.36
C SER A 24 12.24 9.43 -13.65
N GLY A 25 13.29 9.20 -12.86
CA GLY A 25 13.97 10.24 -12.11
C GLY A 25 13.18 10.73 -10.90
N SER A 26 12.36 9.89 -10.27
CA SER A 26 11.60 10.26 -9.05
C SER A 26 12.49 10.55 -7.83
N ASP A 27 13.78 10.22 -7.93
CA ASP A 27 14.84 10.56 -6.97
C ASP A 27 15.46 11.94 -7.24
N GLN A 28 15.17 12.58 -8.38
CA GLN A 28 15.81 13.81 -8.81
C GLN A 28 15.02 15.07 -8.42
N PRO A 29 15.70 16.20 -8.16
CA PRO A 29 15.04 17.49 -8.05
C PRO A 29 14.22 17.80 -9.31
N GLY A 30 13.03 18.37 -9.12
CA GLY A 30 12.16 18.77 -10.23
C GLY A 30 11.21 17.68 -10.73
N PHE A 31 11.27 16.46 -10.18
CA PHE A 31 10.22 15.48 -10.43
C PHE A 31 8.86 15.98 -9.93
N GLU A 32 7.91 16.10 -10.85
CA GLU A 32 6.51 16.42 -10.55
C GLU A 32 5.70 15.12 -10.54
N TYR A 33 5.05 14.82 -9.41
CA TYR A 33 4.18 13.65 -9.33
C TYR A 33 2.96 13.82 -10.25
N PRO A 34 2.55 12.79 -11.00
CA PRO A 34 1.51 12.90 -12.02
C PRO A 34 0.22 13.59 -11.57
N GLU A 35 -0.29 13.29 -10.37
CA GLU A 35 -1.50 13.88 -9.81
C GLU A 35 -1.37 15.38 -9.47
N LEU A 36 -0.14 15.84 -9.27
CA LEU A 36 0.18 17.25 -8.99
C LEU A 36 0.38 18.08 -10.25
N SER A 37 0.38 17.47 -11.44
CA SER A 37 0.69 18.19 -12.67
C SER A 37 -0.29 19.33 -12.97
N ARG A 38 0.27 20.52 -13.19
CA ARG A 38 -0.57 21.71 -13.46
C ARG A 38 -1.07 21.76 -14.90
N THR A 39 -0.35 21.14 -15.83
CA THR A 39 -0.63 21.18 -17.27
C THR A 39 -0.77 19.80 -17.88
N GLY A 40 -0.22 18.75 -17.26
CA GLY A 40 -0.28 17.39 -17.78
C GLY A 40 -1.62 16.68 -17.55
N ASP A 41 -1.88 15.67 -18.38
CA ASP A 41 -3.14 14.92 -18.41
C ASP A 41 -3.49 14.23 -17.08
N TRP A 42 -2.49 13.81 -16.32
CA TRP A 42 -2.65 13.13 -15.03
C TRP A 42 -2.97 14.07 -13.87
N GLY A 43 -2.80 15.38 -14.05
CA GLY A 43 -3.05 16.36 -13.00
C GLY A 43 -4.50 16.30 -12.52
N ILE A 44 -4.72 16.35 -11.21
CA ILE A 44 -6.06 16.38 -10.60
C ILE A 44 -6.29 17.78 -10.00
N PRO A 45 -7.00 18.70 -10.69
CA PRO A 45 -7.15 20.09 -10.23
C PRO A 45 -7.81 20.20 -8.86
N ALA A 46 -8.82 19.36 -8.59
CA ALA A 46 -9.51 19.32 -7.31
C ALA A 46 -8.56 18.95 -6.16
N LEU A 47 -7.58 18.08 -6.39
CA LEU A 47 -6.58 17.68 -5.40
C LEU A 47 -5.63 18.85 -5.06
N LEU A 48 -5.18 19.58 -6.08
CA LEU A 48 -4.33 20.78 -5.93
C LEU A 48 -5.03 21.90 -5.15
N SER A 49 -6.36 21.97 -5.21
CA SER A 49 -7.14 22.97 -4.47
C SER A 49 -7.28 22.69 -2.97
N ARG A 50 -7.03 21.44 -2.53
CA ARG A 50 -7.09 21.07 -1.11
C ARG A 50 -5.90 21.62 -0.33
N PRO A 51 -6.00 21.82 0.99
CA PRO A 51 -4.83 22.05 1.82
C PRO A 51 -3.74 20.99 1.61
N ASN A 52 -2.47 21.34 1.84
CA ASN A 52 -1.36 20.40 1.74
C ASN A 52 -1.27 19.52 3.00
N LEU A 53 -2.33 18.74 3.21
CA LEU A 53 -2.56 17.88 4.36
C LEU A 53 -2.56 16.41 3.93
N GLY A 54 -1.74 15.60 4.57
CA GLY A 54 -1.71 14.16 4.41
C GLY A 54 -2.05 13.44 5.72
N VAL A 55 -2.67 12.28 5.60
CA VAL A 55 -2.90 11.35 6.71
C VAL A 55 -2.14 10.07 6.40
N ALA A 56 -1.35 9.59 7.35
CA ALA A 56 -0.61 8.35 7.24
C ALA A 56 -1.24 7.31 8.17
N LEU A 57 -1.70 6.18 7.61
CA LEU A 57 -2.29 5.06 8.34
C LEU A 57 -1.26 3.94 8.46
N SER A 58 -0.72 3.72 9.65
CA SER A 58 0.34 2.74 9.85
C SER A 58 -0.12 1.30 9.63
N GLY A 59 0.85 0.40 9.51
CA GLY A 59 0.61 -1.04 9.56
C GLY A 59 0.27 -1.56 10.96
N GLY A 60 -0.15 -2.83 11.03
CA GLY A 60 -0.62 -3.48 12.27
C GLY A 60 -1.81 -4.42 12.10
N GLY A 61 -2.06 -4.93 10.89
CA GLY A 61 -3.14 -5.87 10.59
C GLY A 61 -4.52 -5.38 11.08
N TYR A 62 -5.31 -6.28 11.69
CA TYR A 62 -6.65 -5.98 12.20
C TYR A 62 -6.67 -4.79 13.19
N ARG A 63 -5.62 -4.62 14.00
CA ARG A 63 -5.51 -3.48 14.93
C ARG A 63 -5.50 -2.16 14.16
N ALA A 64 -4.65 -2.05 13.14
CA ALA A 64 -4.58 -0.85 12.30
C ALA A 64 -5.89 -0.63 11.52
N ALA A 65 -6.51 -1.69 10.99
CA ALA A 65 -7.80 -1.59 10.30
C ALA A 65 -8.94 -1.09 11.22
N THR A 66 -8.89 -1.46 12.50
CA THR A 66 -9.88 -1.09 13.53
C THR A 66 -9.66 0.34 14.03
N LEU A 67 -8.42 0.69 14.38
CA LEU A 67 -8.07 2.06 14.78
C LEU A 67 -8.29 3.06 13.64
N GLY A 68 -7.98 2.65 12.42
CA GLY A 68 -8.25 3.39 11.18
C GLY A 68 -9.71 3.81 11.06
N LEU A 69 -10.66 2.94 11.42
CA LEU A 69 -12.08 3.30 11.45
C LEU A 69 -12.33 4.49 12.36
N GLY A 70 -11.80 4.45 13.59
CA GLY A 70 -11.96 5.52 14.57
C GLY A 70 -11.34 6.83 14.10
N TRP A 71 -10.12 6.79 13.57
CA TRP A 71 -9.42 7.98 13.08
C TRP A 71 -10.13 8.62 11.89
N MET A 72 -10.50 7.84 10.87
CA MET A 72 -11.17 8.35 9.69
C MET A 72 -12.60 8.83 10.00
N ARG A 73 -13.31 8.14 10.93
CA ARG A 73 -14.59 8.60 11.47
C ARG A 73 -14.45 9.93 12.20
N GLY A 74 -13.42 10.09 13.03
CA GLY A 74 -13.13 11.35 13.70
C GLY A 74 -12.91 12.50 12.72
N LEU A 75 -12.04 12.29 11.71
CA LEU A 75 -11.80 13.29 10.66
C LEU A 75 -13.07 13.64 9.87
N HIS A 76 -13.91 12.65 9.60
CA HIS A 76 -15.19 12.87 8.93
C HIS A 76 -16.17 13.70 9.79
N LEU A 77 -16.33 13.35 11.07
CA LEU A 77 -17.22 14.06 12.00
C LEU A 77 -16.75 15.49 12.28
N LEU A 78 -15.45 15.73 12.25
CA LEU A 78 -14.86 17.08 12.36
C LEU A 78 -14.97 17.89 11.06
N GLY A 79 -15.49 17.30 9.97
CA GLY A 79 -15.55 17.95 8.66
C GLY A 79 -14.18 18.16 7.99
N LEU A 80 -13.14 17.47 8.47
CA LEU A 80 -11.76 17.63 8.01
C LEU A 80 -11.40 16.72 6.84
N LEU A 81 -12.13 15.62 6.64
CA LEU A 81 -11.82 14.66 5.58
C LEU A 81 -11.78 15.27 4.17
N PRO A 82 -12.68 16.19 3.76
CA PRO A 82 -12.58 16.89 2.47
C PRO A 82 -11.31 17.75 2.30
N ALA A 83 -10.66 18.16 3.41
CA ALA A 83 -9.41 18.89 3.39
C ALA A 83 -8.18 17.98 3.27
N VAL A 84 -8.33 16.67 3.48
CA VAL A 84 -7.24 15.70 3.34
C VAL A 84 -6.93 15.50 1.85
N ARG A 85 -5.70 15.84 1.47
CA ARG A 85 -5.20 15.65 0.11
C ARG A 85 -4.81 14.20 -0.11
N TYR A 86 -4.00 13.65 0.78
CA TYR A 86 -3.46 12.30 0.65
C TYR A 86 -3.84 11.43 1.85
N VAL A 87 -4.18 10.16 1.58
CA VAL A 87 -4.16 9.10 2.60
C VAL A 87 -3.13 8.07 2.16
N SER A 88 -1.99 8.06 2.84
CA SER A 88 -0.95 7.05 2.67
C SER A 88 -1.15 5.94 3.68
N SER A 89 -0.97 4.69 3.29
CA SER A 89 -1.27 3.56 4.17
C SER A 89 -0.32 2.38 4.01
N ASN A 90 -0.15 1.64 5.09
CA ASN A 90 0.53 0.35 5.11
C ASN A 90 -0.34 -0.76 5.76
N SER A 91 -0.18 -2.00 5.31
CA SER A 91 -0.76 -3.21 5.90
C SER A 91 -2.26 -3.06 6.24
N GLY A 92 -2.66 -3.26 7.50
CA GLY A 92 -4.05 -3.09 7.94
C GLY A 92 -4.67 -1.72 7.63
N GLY A 93 -3.87 -0.65 7.62
CA GLY A 93 -4.30 0.66 7.15
C GLY A 93 -4.67 0.66 5.67
N SER A 94 -3.98 -0.13 4.85
CA SER A 94 -4.27 -0.30 3.41
C SER A 94 -5.54 -1.10 3.14
N TRP A 95 -5.97 -1.98 4.05
CA TRP A 95 -7.26 -2.65 3.94
C TRP A 95 -8.40 -1.62 4.00
N LEU A 96 -8.36 -0.72 4.98
CA LEU A 96 -9.32 0.38 5.10
C LEU A 96 -9.16 1.39 3.96
N ASN A 97 -7.94 1.90 3.71
CA ASN A 97 -7.70 2.96 2.74
C ASN A 97 -8.08 2.55 1.32
N GLY A 98 -7.73 1.33 0.90
CA GLY A 98 -8.13 0.84 -0.41
C GLY A 98 -9.65 0.81 -0.56
N VAL A 99 -10.38 0.37 0.46
CA VAL A 99 -11.85 0.32 0.39
C VAL A 99 -12.47 1.72 0.46
N LEU A 100 -12.02 2.54 1.40
CA LEU A 100 -12.49 3.92 1.60
C LEU A 100 -12.20 4.81 0.40
N SER A 101 -11.10 4.60 -0.32
CA SER A 101 -10.71 5.49 -1.41
C SER A 101 -11.29 5.09 -2.77
N TYR A 102 -11.55 3.80 -2.99
CA TYR A 102 -11.95 3.27 -4.30
C TYR A 102 -13.41 2.80 -4.40
N SER A 103 -14.10 2.57 -3.27
CA SER A 103 -15.52 2.18 -3.32
C SER A 103 -16.39 3.31 -3.84
N GLY A 104 -17.56 2.97 -4.39
CA GLY A 104 -18.65 3.93 -4.58
C GLY A 104 -19.47 4.20 -3.30
N PHE A 105 -19.14 3.55 -2.19
CA PHE A 105 -19.96 3.51 -0.98
C PHE A 105 -19.89 4.85 -0.22
N PRO A 106 -21.00 5.51 0.13
CA PRO A 106 -20.96 6.81 0.81
C PRO A 106 -20.14 6.78 2.11
N VAL A 107 -19.29 7.79 2.33
CA VAL A 107 -18.30 7.81 3.41
C VAL A 107 -18.93 7.72 4.79
N GLY A 108 -19.99 8.49 5.08
CA GLY A 108 -20.67 8.46 6.38
C GLY A 108 -21.20 7.06 6.74
N PRO A 109 -22.06 6.45 5.91
CA PRO A 109 -22.50 5.06 6.07
C PRO A 109 -21.36 4.04 6.17
N PHE A 110 -20.31 4.20 5.36
CA PHE A 110 -19.12 3.34 5.41
C PHE A 110 -18.44 3.40 6.79
N LEU A 111 -18.23 4.61 7.33
CA LEU A 111 -17.58 4.80 8.63
C LEU A 111 -18.48 4.45 9.81
N GLY A 112 -19.81 4.42 9.61
CA GLY A 112 -20.78 4.10 10.65
C GLY A 112 -20.87 5.15 11.76
N PRO A 113 -21.81 4.98 12.72
CA PRO A 113 -22.03 5.94 13.79
C PRO A 113 -20.89 5.94 14.80
N TYR A 114 -20.67 7.10 15.44
CA TYR A 114 -19.81 7.18 16.62
C TYR A 114 -20.51 6.56 17.82
N ALA A 115 -19.74 5.83 18.62
CA ALA A 115 -20.14 5.45 19.96
C ALA A 115 -19.01 5.80 20.94
N PRO A 116 -19.35 6.34 22.13
CA PRO A 116 -18.36 6.64 23.13
C PRO A 116 -17.72 5.34 23.64
N PRO A 117 -16.45 5.38 24.12
CA PRO A 117 -15.74 4.18 24.57
C PRO A 117 -16.49 3.36 25.62
N GLY A 118 -17.25 4.01 26.51
CA GLY A 118 -18.07 3.33 27.53
C GLY A 118 -19.17 2.43 26.96
N ASP A 119 -19.60 2.67 25.71
CA ASP A 119 -20.66 1.91 25.05
C ASP A 119 -20.12 0.74 24.22
N LEU A 120 -18.79 0.64 24.06
CA LEU A 120 -18.11 -0.43 23.30
C LEU A 120 -17.98 -1.72 24.11
N ALA A 121 -19.13 -2.28 24.54
CA ALA A 121 -19.19 -3.59 25.18
C ALA A 121 -19.39 -4.71 24.16
N ARG A 122 -18.90 -5.94 24.43
CA ARG A 122 -19.03 -7.10 23.53
C ARG A 122 -20.48 -7.36 23.06
N GLY A 123 -21.45 -7.18 23.95
CA GLY A 123 -22.88 -7.34 23.60
C GLY A 123 -23.35 -6.29 22.58
N ASN A 124 -22.87 -5.06 22.69
CA ASN A 124 -23.25 -3.95 21.83
C ASN A 124 -22.55 -4.00 20.46
N LEU A 125 -21.36 -4.62 20.39
CA LEU A 125 -20.60 -4.82 19.14
C LEU A 125 -21.25 -5.81 18.17
N SER A 126 -22.40 -6.40 18.52
CA SER A 126 -23.24 -7.16 17.58
C SER A 126 -24.49 -6.39 17.13
N SER A 127 -24.69 -5.17 17.64
CA SER A 127 -25.87 -4.37 17.35
C SER A 127 -25.77 -3.69 15.98
N PRO A 128 -26.78 -3.83 15.10
CA PRO A 128 -26.88 -3.06 13.86
C PRO A 128 -26.95 -1.54 14.09
N SER A 129 -27.30 -1.08 15.29
CA SER A 129 -27.28 0.35 15.63
C SER A 129 -25.85 0.89 15.79
N LEU A 130 -24.90 0.04 16.18
CA LEU A 130 -23.51 0.40 16.37
C LEU A 130 -22.66 0.06 15.15
N LEU A 131 -22.90 -1.11 14.58
CA LEU A 131 -22.25 -1.64 13.38
C LEU A 131 -23.31 -1.92 12.31
N PRO A 132 -23.81 -0.87 11.61
CA PRO A 132 -24.80 -1.07 10.57
C PRO A 132 -24.28 -2.01 9.47
N PRO A 133 -25.13 -2.89 8.90
CA PRO A 133 -24.75 -3.77 7.80
C PRO A 133 -24.08 -3.00 6.66
N GLY A 134 -22.92 -3.49 6.22
CA GLY A 134 -22.13 -2.86 5.16
C GLY A 134 -21.28 -1.67 5.60
N SER A 135 -21.26 -1.31 6.89
CA SER A 135 -20.23 -0.43 7.44
C SER A 135 -18.90 -1.17 7.59
N TRP A 136 -17.80 -0.42 7.65
CA TRP A 136 -16.48 -1.00 7.92
C TRP A 136 -16.42 -1.70 9.28
N GLY A 137 -17.10 -1.14 10.27
CA GLY A 137 -17.21 -1.76 11.59
C GLY A 137 -17.90 -3.13 11.55
N ASP A 138 -18.98 -3.25 10.78
CA ASP A 138 -19.68 -4.53 10.54
C ASP A 138 -18.76 -5.54 9.83
N THR A 139 -18.00 -5.09 8.82
CA THR A 139 -16.98 -5.93 8.18
C THR A 139 -15.90 -6.41 9.15
N LEU A 140 -15.47 -5.58 10.10
CA LEU A 140 -14.48 -5.99 11.10
C LEU A 140 -15.05 -6.99 12.10
N ALA A 141 -16.32 -6.84 12.50
CA ALA A 141 -16.96 -7.65 13.54
C ALA A 141 -17.49 -9.01 13.03
N ASP A 142 -18.13 -9.04 11.86
CA ASP A 142 -18.66 -10.28 11.24
C ASP A 142 -17.55 -11.28 10.91
N LYS A 143 -16.32 -10.79 10.79
CA LYS A 143 -15.17 -11.56 10.32
C LYS A 143 -14.28 -12.11 11.42
N ALA A 144 -14.73 -12.23 12.67
CA ALA A 144 -13.99 -12.94 13.72
C ALA A 144 -13.60 -14.39 13.31
N ILE A 145 -14.46 -15.07 12.54
CA ILE A 145 -14.19 -16.40 11.97
C ILE A 145 -13.16 -16.35 10.84
N ILE A 146 -13.14 -15.27 10.04
CA ILE A 146 -12.09 -15.05 9.03
C ILE A 146 -10.80 -14.58 9.69
N ALA A 147 -10.83 -13.91 10.84
CA ALA A 147 -9.63 -13.61 11.63
C ALA A 147 -8.98 -14.91 12.13
N ASP A 148 -9.77 -15.91 12.55
CA ASP A 148 -9.27 -17.25 12.86
C ASP A 148 -8.76 -18.00 11.62
N ALA A 149 -9.39 -17.81 10.45
CA ALA A 149 -8.92 -18.36 9.18
C ALA A 149 -7.64 -17.66 8.68
N ILE A 150 -7.52 -16.34 8.83
CA ILE A 150 -6.34 -15.53 8.53
C ILE A 150 -5.22 -15.87 9.52
N GLN A 151 -5.54 -16.05 10.81
CA GLN A 151 -4.60 -16.61 11.79
C GLN A 151 -4.22 -18.05 11.45
N GLY A 152 -5.14 -18.84 10.91
CA GLY A 152 -4.91 -20.19 10.40
C GLY A 152 -3.94 -20.17 9.22
N VAL A 153 -4.18 -19.33 8.21
CA VAL A 153 -3.27 -19.08 7.09
C VAL A 153 -1.92 -18.61 7.61
N LEU A 154 -1.88 -17.64 8.54
CA LEU A 154 -0.62 -17.20 9.17
C LEU A 154 0.09 -18.35 9.88
N LYS A 155 -0.61 -19.17 10.68
CA LYS A 155 -0.04 -20.32 11.37
C LYS A 155 0.46 -21.39 10.39
N ASP A 156 -0.29 -21.66 9.32
CA ASP A 156 0.07 -22.61 8.26
C ASP A 156 1.27 -22.11 7.44
N LEU A 157 1.41 -20.79 7.22
CA LEU A 157 2.60 -20.15 6.62
C LEU A 157 3.85 -20.33 7.49
N PHE A 158 3.71 -20.55 8.81
CA PHE A 158 4.83 -20.85 9.73
C PHE A 158 5.15 -22.36 9.85
N VAL A 159 4.42 -23.25 9.17
CA VAL A 159 4.71 -24.69 9.15
C VAL A 159 5.59 -25.04 7.93
N PRO A 160 6.82 -25.56 8.13
CA PRO A 160 7.69 -25.93 7.02
C PRO A 160 7.06 -27.00 6.11
N GLY A 161 6.97 -26.73 4.81
CA GLY A 161 6.61 -27.74 3.79
C GLY A 161 5.16 -27.75 3.31
N ARG A 162 4.33 -26.74 3.62
CA ARG A 162 2.99 -26.59 3.00
C ARG A 162 2.99 -25.49 1.94
N GLU A 163 2.52 -25.83 0.75
CA GLU A 163 2.34 -24.91 -0.38
C GLU A 163 1.31 -23.81 -0.05
N SER A 164 1.73 -22.55 -0.03
CA SER A 164 0.82 -21.41 0.07
C SER A 164 1.02 -20.48 -1.12
N PHE A 165 0.25 -20.72 -2.17
CA PHE A 165 0.13 -19.83 -3.33
C PHE A 165 -1.05 -18.88 -3.14
N SER A 166 -0.89 -17.56 -3.34
CA SER A 166 -1.97 -16.55 -3.51
C SER A 166 -3.07 -16.46 -2.42
N GLY A 167 -3.01 -17.30 -1.38
CA GLY A 167 -4.07 -17.46 -0.39
C GLY A 167 -4.18 -16.26 0.54
N TRP A 168 -3.05 -15.60 0.85
CA TRP A 168 -3.06 -14.39 1.66
C TRP A 168 -3.83 -13.24 1.01
N THR A 169 -3.45 -12.87 -0.22
CA THR A 169 -4.08 -11.76 -0.95
C THR A 169 -5.54 -12.07 -1.27
N SER A 170 -5.86 -13.34 -1.59
CA SER A 170 -7.23 -13.82 -1.75
C SER A 170 -8.03 -13.74 -0.44
N ALA A 171 -7.45 -14.09 0.70
CA ALA A 171 -8.09 -13.97 2.01
C ALA A 171 -8.34 -12.51 2.40
N ILE A 172 -7.40 -11.60 2.12
CA ILE A 172 -7.60 -10.16 2.30
C ILE A 172 -8.73 -9.65 1.39
N ALA A 173 -8.75 -10.07 0.13
CA ALA A 173 -9.83 -9.73 -0.80
C ALA A 173 -11.19 -10.21 -0.28
N GLU A 174 -11.28 -11.47 0.14
CA GLU A 174 -12.50 -12.07 0.66
C GLU A 174 -13.00 -11.40 1.93
N ALA A 175 -12.09 -11.13 2.87
CA ALA A 175 -12.43 -10.53 4.16
C ALA A 175 -12.89 -9.07 4.02
N PHE A 176 -12.15 -8.27 3.25
CA PHE A 176 -12.23 -6.80 3.35
C PHE A 176 -12.72 -6.11 2.08
N TYR A 177 -12.52 -6.70 0.89
CA TYR A 177 -12.85 -6.04 -0.38
C TYR A 177 -14.13 -6.57 -1.01
N ASN A 178 -14.38 -7.88 -0.93
CA ASN A 178 -15.62 -8.52 -1.42
C ASN A 178 -16.90 -7.94 -0.82
N PRO A 179 -16.99 -7.59 0.48
CA PRO A 179 -18.19 -6.97 1.05
C PRO A 179 -18.60 -5.66 0.36
N TYR A 180 -17.66 -5.00 -0.32
CA TYR A 180 -17.85 -3.73 -1.01
C TYR A 180 -17.82 -3.87 -2.53
N GLY A 181 -17.85 -5.11 -3.06
CA GLY A 181 -17.79 -5.37 -4.49
C GLY A 181 -16.43 -5.06 -5.12
N MET A 182 -15.35 -5.03 -4.34
CA MET A 182 -14.01 -4.64 -4.80
C MET A 182 -12.98 -5.77 -4.87
N GLY A 183 -13.41 -7.04 -4.73
CA GLY A 183 -12.49 -8.18 -4.81
C GLY A 183 -12.42 -8.87 -6.17
N LEU A 184 -12.95 -8.26 -7.24
CA LEU A 184 -12.82 -8.80 -8.60
C LEU A 184 -11.33 -8.91 -8.98
N GLN A 185 -10.88 -10.11 -9.36
CA GLN A 185 -9.48 -10.33 -9.74
C GLN A 185 -9.17 -9.99 -11.20
N ASN A 186 -10.21 -9.80 -12.03
CA ASN A 186 -10.11 -9.33 -13.41
C ASN A 186 -10.30 -7.79 -13.49
N SER A 187 -9.71 -7.04 -12.56
CA SER A 187 -9.88 -5.58 -12.47
C SER A 187 -8.54 -4.84 -12.44
N SER A 188 -8.60 -3.52 -12.61
CA SER A 188 -7.47 -2.62 -12.35
C SER A 188 -7.94 -1.37 -11.61
N ILE A 189 -7.04 -0.41 -11.42
CA ILE A 189 -7.27 0.82 -10.65
C ILE A 189 -7.06 2.06 -11.53
N THR A 190 -7.79 3.13 -11.20
CA THR A 190 -7.66 4.44 -11.85
C THR A 190 -8.06 5.57 -10.90
N ALA A 191 -7.95 6.84 -11.34
CA ALA A 191 -8.49 8.00 -10.64
C ALA A 191 -9.46 8.78 -11.54
N LEU A 192 -10.49 9.36 -10.92
CA LEU A 192 -11.34 10.36 -11.55
C LEU A 192 -10.78 11.78 -11.35
N GLY A 193 -11.27 12.73 -12.14
CA GLY A 193 -10.93 14.15 -12.00
C GLY A 193 -9.58 14.56 -12.59
N THR A 194 -8.94 13.68 -13.36
CA THR A 194 -7.73 14.00 -14.13
C THR A 194 -8.05 14.92 -15.31
N ARG A 195 -7.14 15.84 -15.66
CA ARG A 195 -7.31 16.79 -16.78
C ARG A 195 -7.53 16.09 -18.12
N GLY A 196 -6.75 15.07 -18.41
CA GLY A 196 -6.78 14.30 -19.65
C GLY A 196 -7.76 13.12 -19.63
N ASN A 197 -8.60 13.01 -18.58
CA ASN A 197 -9.59 11.95 -18.46
C ASN A 197 -8.97 10.54 -18.55
N VAL A 198 -7.90 10.34 -17.79
CA VAL A 198 -7.08 9.11 -17.78
C VAL A 198 -7.94 7.86 -17.59
N SER A 199 -8.96 7.90 -16.72
CA SER A 199 -9.87 6.76 -16.50
C SER A 199 -10.61 6.34 -17.76
N ARG A 200 -11.06 7.28 -18.60
CA ARG A 200 -11.70 6.98 -19.88
C ARG A 200 -10.72 6.34 -20.86
N ARG A 201 -9.48 6.85 -20.93
CA ARG A 201 -8.43 6.26 -21.78
C ARG A 201 -8.12 4.82 -21.36
N LEU A 202 -7.96 4.57 -20.06
CA LEU A 202 -7.69 3.23 -19.55
C LEU A 202 -8.88 2.28 -19.80
N ALA A 203 -10.13 2.75 -19.63
CA ALA A 203 -11.32 1.95 -19.91
C ALA A 203 -11.45 1.56 -21.40
N ALA A 204 -10.97 2.41 -22.30
CA ALA A 204 -10.94 2.13 -23.74
C ALA A 204 -9.82 1.15 -24.15
N ALA A 205 -8.75 1.06 -23.37
CA ALA A 205 -7.64 0.15 -23.66
C ALA A 205 -8.03 -1.33 -23.51
N TYR A 206 -8.82 -1.65 -22.49
CA TYR A 206 -9.38 -2.99 -22.29
C TYR A 206 -10.90 -2.92 -22.03
N PRO A 207 -11.73 -2.85 -23.09
CA PRO A 207 -13.17 -2.79 -22.96
C PRO A 207 -13.73 -3.97 -22.15
N GLY A 208 -14.54 -3.69 -21.13
CA GLY A 208 -15.17 -4.70 -20.28
C GLY A 208 -14.37 -5.08 -19.03
N VAL A 209 -13.12 -4.60 -18.88
CA VAL A 209 -12.36 -4.73 -17.63
C VAL A 209 -12.84 -3.68 -16.62
N PRO A 210 -13.32 -4.09 -15.42
CA PRO A 210 -13.68 -3.15 -14.37
C PRO A 210 -12.48 -2.34 -13.88
N LEU A 211 -12.67 -1.02 -13.76
CA LEU A 211 -11.70 -0.10 -13.16
C LEU A 211 -12.26 0.46 -11.85
N TYR A 212 -11.60 0.17 -10.73
CA TYR A 212 -11.91 0.85 -9.47
C TYR A 212 -11.30 2.24 -9.48
N ALA A 213 -12.14 3.25 -9.33
CA ALA A 213 -11.73 4.64 -9.50
C ALA A 213 -11.67 5.37 -8.15
N ALA A 214 -10.48 5.84 -7.78
CA ALA A 214 -10.31 6.73 -6.64
C ALA A 214 -10.70 8.17 -6.97
N CYS A 215 -10.75 9.03 -5.94
CA CYS A 215 -11.05 10.46 -6.07
C CYS A 215 -12.43 10.74 -6.71
N ALA A 216 -13.38 9.82 -6.56
CA ALA A 216 -14.71 9.94 -7.16
C ALA A 216 -15.56 11.06 -6.56
N THR A 217 -15.28 11.45 -5.32
CA THR A 217 -16.00 12.50 -4.60
C THR A 217 -15.02 13.41 -3.83
N PRO A 218 -15.40 14.66 -3.50
CA PRO A 218 -14.51 15.61 -2.80
C PRO A 218 -14.05 15.16 -1.41
N ASP A 219 -14.81 14.27 -0.76
CA ASP A 219 -14.50 13.68 0.55
C ASP A 219 -13.61 12.43 0.47
N ARG A 220 -13.13 12.05 -0.72
CA ARG A 220 -12.12 10.99 -0.91
C ARG A 220 -10.76 11.61 -1.20
N ALA A 221 -9.79 11.29 -0.37
CA ALA A 221 -8.39 11.63 -0.58
C ALA A 221 -7.76 10.82 -1.72
N PHE A 222 -6.63 11.28 -2.22
CA PHE A 222 -5.81 10.51 -3.14
C PHE A 222 -5.08 9.41 -2.35
N PRO A 223 -5.33 8.11 -2.62
CA PRO A 223 -4.73 7.04 -1.85
C PRO A 223 -3.32 6.72 -2.32
N ILE A 224 -2.45 6.38 -1.37
CA ILE A 224 -1.15 5.79 -1.61
C ILE A 224 -1.06 4.52 -0.77
N ILE A 225 -0.83 3.37 -1.39
CA ILE A 225 -0.64 2.08 -0.71
C ILE A 225 0.84 1.71 -0.83
N LEU A 226 1.45 1.41 0.32
CA LEU A 226 2.84 0.96 0.37
C LEU A 226 2.95 -0.56 0.25
N GLY A 227 3.96 -0.99 -0.48
CA GLY A 227 4.49 -2.35 -0.45
C GLY A 227 6.01 -2.28 -0.46
N THR A 228 6.65 -3.44 -0.52
CA THR A 228 8.08 -3.54 -0.78
C THR A 228 8.36 -4.57 -1.84
N ILE A 229 9.49 -4.40 -2.54
CA ILE A 229 10.14 -5.48 -3.27
C ILE A 229 11.19 -6.08 -2.34
N MET A 230 11.20 -7.40 -2.25
CA MET A 230 12.19 -8.17 -1.53
C MET A 230 12.99 -9.03 -2.51
N ARG A 231 14.30 -9.08 -2.32
CA ARG A 231 15.21 -9.78 -3.23
C ARG A 231 15.61 -11.13 -2.63
N ILE A 232 15.61 -12.14 -3.50
CA ILE A 232 16.16 -13.44 -3.17
C ILE A 232 17.69 -13.32 -3.10
N HIS A 233 18.32 -14.01 -2.15
CA HIS A 233 19.78 -14.13 -2.02
C HIS A 233 20.56 -12.84 -1.69
N THR A 234 19.90 -11.75 -1.30
CA THR A 234 20.57 -10.60 -0.67
C THR A 234 20.35 -10.64 0.84
N ASP A 235 21.13 -9.87 1.59
CA ASP A 235 20.74 -9.51 2.96
C ASP A 235 19.31 -8.97 2.94
N GLN A 236 18.59 -9.11 4.05
CA GLN A 236 17.16 -8.81 4.11
C GLN A 236 16.91 -7.30 3.96
N VAL A 237 16.83 -6.86 2.71
CA VAL A 237 16.63 -5.47 2.30
C VAL A 237 15.29 -5.37 1.60
N PHE A 238 14.47 -4.44 2.08
CA PHE A 238 13.17 -4.13 1.50
C PHE A 238 13.25 -2.83 0.72
N TYR A 239 12.94 -2.90 -0.57
CA TYR A 239 12.92 -1.73 -1.44
C TYR A 239 11.51 -1.15 -1.49
N PRO A 240 11.31 0.15 -1.24
CA PRO A 240 9.98 0.74 -1.17
C PRO A 240 9.27 0.62 -2.52
N PHE A 241 8.00 0.22 -2.49
CA PHE A 241 7.14 0.17 -3.66
C PHE A 241 5.85 0.93 -3.33
N GLU A 242 5.45 1.82 -4.23
CA GLU A 242 4.22 2.59 -4.09
C GLU A 242 3.20 2.20 -5.12
N VAL A 243 1.95 2.22 -4.69
CA VAL A 243 0.79 2.08 -5.55
C VAL A 243 -0.10 3.29 -5.37
N THR A 244 -0.40 3.96 -6.47
CA THR A 244 -1.41 5.01 -6.56
C THR A 244 -2.42 4.64 -7.64
N PRO A 245 -3.56 5.34 -7.74
CA PRO A 245 -4.51 5.09 -8.80
C PRO A 245 -4.00 5.48 -10.20
N LEU A 246 -2.91 6.25 -10.32
CA LEU A 246 -2.41 6.74 -11.62
C LEU A 246 -1.10 6.06 -12.04
N TYR A 247 -0.32 5.60 -11.07
CA TYR A 247 1.01 5.04 -11.31
C TYR A 247 1.48 4.21 -10.10
N LEU A 248 2.42 3.31 -10.33
CA LEU A 248 3.04 2.48 -9.31
C LEU A 248 4.51 2.20 -9.66
N GLY A 249 5.34 1.88 -8.66
CA GLY A 249 6.76 1.63 -8.88
C GLY A 249 7.65 1.87 -7.67
N VAL A 250 8.97 1.83 -7.91
CA VAL A 250 9.99 2.07 -6.88
C VAL A 250 10.48 3.53 -7.00
N PRO A 251 10.24 4.37 -5.98
CA PRO A 251 10.55 5.80 -6.05
C PRO A 251 12.05 6.11 -5.94
N ALA A 252 12.81 5.23 -5.29
CA ALA A 252 14.23 5.42 -5.02
C ALA A 252 15.07 4.62 -6.02
N ARG A 253 16.20 5.17 -6.43
CA ARG A 253 17.13 4.48 -7.34
C ARG A 253 17.95 3.46 -6.56
N ASN A 254 17.99 2.23 -7.07
CA ASN A 254 18.89 1.20 -6.58
C ASN A 254 19.58 0.47 -7.73
N THR A 255 20.87 0.73 -7.89
CA THR A 255 21.72 0.10 -8.91
C THR A 255 22.58 -1.04 -8.35
N ALA A 256 22.49 -1.33 -7.06
CA ALA A 256 23.22 -2.41 -6.42
C ALA A 256 22.50 -3.77 -6.54
N THR A 257 21.26 -3.77 -7.05
CA THR A 257 20.47 -4.96 -7.34
C THR A 257 20.54 -5.33 -8.82
N ASP A 258 20.36 -6.62 -9.14
CA ASP A 258 20.29 -7.11 -10.53
C ASP A 258 19.02 -7.96 -10.78
N PRO A 259 17.94 -7.42 -11.37
CA PRO A 259 17.90 -6.14 -12.09
C PRO A 259 17.92 -4.93 -11.14
N PRO A 260 18.36 -3.75 -11.63
CA PRO A 260 18.19 -2.47 -10.94
C PRO A 260 16.72 -2.18 -10.61
N LEU A 261 16.50 -1.32 -9.61
CA LEU A 261 15.16 -0.88 -9.20
C LEU A 261 15.07 0.64 -9.18
N GLY A 262 14.12 1.18 -9.94
CA GLY A 262 13.79 2.61 -9.87
C GLY A 262 14.90 3.52 -10.43
N ALA A 263 14.75 4.83 -10.35
CA ALA A 263 13.70 5.59 -9.70
C ALA A 263 12.60 5.94 -10.70
N GLY A 264 11.39 5.43 -10.51
CA GLY A 264 10.28 5.80 -11.37
C GLY A 264 9.01 4.97 -11.17
N PHE A 265 8.07 5.20 -12.08
CA PHE A 265 6.74 4.62 -12.03
C PHE A 265 6.22 4.30 -13.42
N ILE A 266 5.24 3.40 -13.48
CA ILE A 266 4.48 3.04 -14.67
C ILE A 266 2.98 3.08 -14.37
N GLU A 267 2.14 3.23 -15.39
CA GLU A 267 0.69 3.17 -15.21
C GLU A 267 0.23 1.77 -14.76
N PRO A 268 -0.82 1.65 -13.93
CA PRO A 268 -1.30 0.37 -13.39
C PRO A 268 -1.63 -0.69 -14.46
N LEU A 269 -2.16 -0.28 -15.62
CA LEU A 269 -2.46 -1.21 -16.72
C LEU A 269 -1.20 -1.85 -17.34
N GLY A 270 -0.02 -1.24 -17.17
CA GLY A 270 1.23 -1.77 -17.70
C GLY A 270 2.01 -2.60 -16.70
N PHE A 271 1.59 -2.59 -15.43
CA PHE A 271 2.28 -3.34 -14.39
C PHE A 271 2.13 -4.84 -14.58
N ASN A 272 3.07 -5.61 -14.02
CA ASN A 272 3.15 -7.05 -14.20
C ASN A 272 3.35 -7.46 -15.67
N SER A 273 3.95 -6.60 -16.48
CA SER A 273 4.42 -6.92 -17.83
C SER A 273 5.91 -7.26 -17.84
N LYS A 274 6.33 -8.06 -18.83
CA LYS A 274 7.76 -8.25 -19.11
C LYS A 274 8.40 -6.90 -19.50
N PRO A 275 9.72 -6.75 -19.30
CA PRO A 275 10.40 -5.52 -19.70
C PRO A 275 10.13 -5.21 -21.18
N PRO A 276 9.80 -3.96 -21.53
CA PRO A 276 9.67 -3.55 -22.92
C PRO A 276 11.05 -3.60 -23.62
N GLY A 277 11.09 -3.23 -24.90
CA GLY A 277 12.36 -3.04 -25.61
C GLY A 277 13.23 -1.94 -24.98
N ALA A 278 14.30 -1.53 -25.67
CA ALA A 278 15.18 -0.47 -25.16
C ALA A 278 14.40 0.85 -24.89
N PRO A 279 14.80 1.63 -23.87
CA PRO A 279 14.26 2.97 -23.65
C PRO A 279 14.40 3.86 -24.90
N PRO A 280 13.61 4.95 -25.00
CA PRO A 280 13.80 5.93 -26.05
C PRO A 280 15.26 6.40 -26.11
N PRO A 281 15.85 6.65 -27.30
CA PRO A 281 17.28 6.96 -27.44
C PRO A 281 17.72 8.28 -26.79
N SER A 282 16.79 9.14 -26.38
CA SER A 282 17.07 10.40 -25.68
C SER A 282 15.92 10.72 -24.72
N PRO A 283 15.79 9.95 -23.62
CA PRO A 283 14.69 10.14 -22.69
C PRO A 283 14.89 11.44 -21.90
N PRO A 284 13.81 12.14 -21.52
CA PRO A 284 13.90 13.27 -20.60
C PRO A 284 14.60 12.85 -19.30
N PRO A 285 15.48 13.69 -18.73
CA PRO A 285 16.26 13.31 -17.54
C PRO A 285 15.41 13.08 -16.28
N VAL A 286 14.20 13.67 -16.24
CA VAL A 286 13.26 13.57 -15.13
C VAL A 286 11.82 13.70 -15.63
N GLY A 287 10.89 12.97 -15.02
CA GLY A 287 9.46 13.07 -15.29
C GLY A 287 8.98 12.10 -16.35
N LEU A 288 8.01 12.52 -17.16
CA LEU A 288 7.36 11.67 -18.17
C LEU A 288 8.33 11.30 -19.30
N GLN A 289 8.48 10.00 -19.54
CA GLN A 289 9.41 9.44 -20.53
C GLN A 289 8.76 9.20 -21.90
N GLY A 290 7.42 9.18 -21.93
CA GLY A 290 6.61 8.82 -23.10
C GLY A 290 5.81 7.55 -22.87
N THR A 291 5.37 6.94 -23.97
CA THR A 291 4.56 5.72 -23.98
C THR A 291 5.38 4.49 -24.36
N VAL A 292 5.13 3.37 -23.71
CA VAL A 292 5.63 2.05 -24.08
C VAL A 292 4.47 1.10 -24.32
N ASN A 293 4.62 0.18 -25.28
CA ASN A 293 3.64 -0.88 -25.51
C ASN A 293 4.09 -2.12 -24.75
N VAL A 294 3.25 -2.61 -23.85
CA VAL A 294 3.53 -3.78 -23.02
C VAL A 294 2.29 -4.68 -22.93
N THR A 295 2.52 -5.97 -22.75
CA THR A 295 1.46 -6.95 -22.46
C THR A 295 1.68 -7.46 -21.03
N PRO A 296 0.83 -7.06 -20.06
CA PRO A 296 0.83 -7.63 -18.72
C PRO A 296 0.62 -9.15 -18.76
N VAL A 297 1.30 -9.88 -17.89
CA VAL A 297 1.03 -11.32 -17.68
C VAL A 297 -0.40 -11.51 -17.17
N LYS A 298 -0.82 -10.65 -16.26
CA LYS A 298 -2.19 -10.47 -15.80
C LYS A 298 -2.35 -9.07 -15.24
N LEU A 299 -3.56 -8.50 -15.31
CA LEU A 299 -3.85 -7.27 -14.59
C LEU A 299 -3.82 -7.54 -13.08
N VAL A 300 -3.31 -6.55 -12.33
CA VAL A 300 -3.17 -6.65 -10.88
C VAL A 300 -4.31 -5.87 -10.21
N PRO A 301 -5.22 -6.54 -9.50
CA PRO A 301 -6.37 -5.90 -8.89
C PRO A 301 -5.99 -5.16 -7.59
N LEU A 302 -6.86 -4.24 -7.15
CA LEU A 302 -6.66 -3.44 -5.94
C LEU A 302 -6.36 -4.28 -4.70
N ALA A 303 -7.09 -5.38 -4.52
CA ALA A 303 -6.94 -6.24 -3.36
C ALA A 303 -5.56 -6.92 -3.30
N THR A 304 -4.92 -7.18 -4.45
CA THR A 304 -3.54 -7.70 -4.49
C THR A 304 -2.56 -6.68 -3.93
N PHE A 305 -2.70 -5.39 -4.24
CA PHE A 305 -1.84 -4.35 -3.67
C PHE A 305 -2.00 -4.21 -2.16
N ALA A 306 -3.24 -4.30 -1.65
CA ALA A 306 -3.49 -4.31 -0.22
C ALA A 306 -2.98 -5.59 0.47
N GLY A 307 -3.06 -6.72 -0.23
CA GLY A 307 -2.47 -7.99 0.18
C GLY A 307 -0.95 -7.90 0.30
N ILE A 308 -0.26 -7.45 -0.75
CA ILE A 308 1.18 -7.15 -0.76
C ILE A 308 1.54 -6.26 0.42
N SER A 309 0.81 -5.14 0.60
CA SER A 309 1.00 -4.19 1.69
C SER A 309 0.96 -4.82 3.09
N SER A 310 0.38 -6.02 3.24
CA SER A 310 0.16 -6.71 4.52
C SER A 310 0.80 -8.10 4.61
N SER A 311 1.68 -8.50 3.68
CA SER A 311 2.36 -9.80 3.68
C SER A 311 3.44 -9.91 4.76
N PHE A 312 3.05 -9.74 6.03
CA PHE A 312 3.94 -9.60 7.19
C PHE A 312 4.90 -10.78 7.37
N VAL A 313 4.49 -12.01 7.04
CA VAL A 313 5.33 -13.21 7.19
C VAL A 313 6.65 -13.08 6.42
N ALA A 314 6.63 -12.39 5.27
CA ALA A 314 7.82 -12.11 4.47
C ALA A 314 8.85 -11.23 5.19
N GLN A 315 8.46 -10.50 6.24
CA GLN A 315 9.40 -9.77 7.09
C GLN A 315 10.13 -10.67 8.07
N GLY A 316 9.56 -11.80 8.49
CA GLY A 316 10.17 -12.66 9.51
C GLY A 316 11.06 -13.78 8.96
N VAL A 317 11.04 -14.02 7.64
CA VAL A 317 11.64 -15.21 7.03
C VAL A 317 12.70 -14.79 6.01
N ARG A 318 13.80 -15.54 5.95
CA ARG A 318 14.85 -15.44 4.90
C ARG A 318 14.82 -16.69 4.00
N PRO A 319 13.87 -16.82 3.07
CA PRO A 319 13.81 -17.97 2.18
C PRO A 319 15.06 -18.08 1.30
N GLY A 320 15.65 -19.26 1.25
CA GLY A 320 16.82 -19.55 0.40
C GLY A 320 16.46 -19.87 -1.06
N SER A 321 15.18 -19.82 -1.45
CA SER A 321 14.72 -20.13 -2.81
C SER A 321 13.39 -19.46 -3.14
N ASN A 322 13.09 -19.30 -4.43
CA ASN A 322 11.81 -18.76 -4.91
C ASN A 322 10.59 -19.55 -4.42
N ALA A 323 10.69 -20.88 -4.37
CA ALA A 323 9.61 -21.73 -3.89
C ALA A 323 9.29 -21.44 -2.42
N LEU A 324 10.32 -21.33 -1.58
CA LEU A 324 10.16 -20.98 -0.17
C LEU A 324 9.65 -19.55 0.04
N TYR A 325 9.98 -18.62 -0.87
CA TYR A 325 9.41 -17.26 -0.84
C TYR A 325 7.91 -17.26 -1.08
N ALA A 326 7.42 -18.03 -2.06
CA ALA A 326 5.98 -18.12 -2.31
C ALA A 326 5.22 -18.58 -1.06
N LEU A 327 5.82 -19.50 -0.28
CA LEU A 327 5.25 -19.98 0.99
C LEU A 327 5.15 -18.92 2.09
N THR A 328 5.65 -17.70 1.89
CA THR A 328 5.49 -16.57 2.83
C THR A 328 4.29 -15.68 2.52
N GLY A 329 3.52 -16.02 1.47
CA GLY A 329 2.39 -15.20 1.02
C GLY A 329 2.82 -13.94 0.26
N THR A 330 4.04 -13.93 -0.28
CA THR A 330 4.49 -12.90 -1.22
C THR A 330 3.87 -13.10 -2.59
N GLU A 331 3.54 -11.99 -3.24
CA GLU A 331 3.15 -12.01 -4.65
C GLU A 331 4.40 -11.99 -5.52
N ARG A 332 4.41 -12.82 -6.58
CA ARG A 332 5.47 -12.80 -7.58
C ARG A 332 4.92 -12.19 -8.85
N LEU A 333 5.48 -11.03 -9.22
CA LEU A 333 5.00 -10.22 -10.33
C LEU A 333 6.18 -9.75 -11.16
N GLN A 334 5.95 -9.52 -12.45
CA GLN A 334 6.94 -8.88 -13.30
C GLN A 334 7.10 -7.41 -12.91
N TYR A 335 8.34 -6.99 -12.80
CA TYR A 335 8.71 -5.60 -12.62
C TYR A 335 9.93 -5.29 -13.47
N TRP A 336 9.95 -4.09 -14.02
CA TRP A 336 11.09 -3.57 -14.75
C TRP A 336 11.36 -2.14 -14.36
N ASP A 337 12.64 -1.80 -14.39
CA ASP A 337 13.19 -0.53 -14.01
C ASP A 337 12.76 0.57 -14.99
N PRO A 338 12.07 1.63 -14.53
CA PRO A 338 11.59 2.71 -15.41
C PRO A 338 12.69 3.59 -16.03
N VAL A 339 13.97 3.41 -15.67
CA VAL A 339 15.10 4.17 -16.22
C VAL A 339 15.72 3.43 -17.40
N ASN A 340 16.00 2.13 -17.25
CA ASN A 340 16.73 1.35 -18.26
C ASN A 340 15.90 0.23 -18.93
N TYR A 341 14.67 0.02 -18.48
CA TYR A 341 13.73 -0.99 -18.99
C TYR A 341 14.26 -2.43 -18.88
N THR A 342 15.12 -2.69 -17.89
CA THR A 342 15.54 -4.05 -17.50
C THR A 342 14.72 -4.54 -16.32
N GLY A 343 14.46 -5.84 -16.24
CA GLY A 343 13.58 -6.35 -15.20
C GLY A 343 13.41 -7.85 -15.23
N GLY A 344 12.50 -8.33 -14.40
CA GLY A 344 12.16 -9.74 -14.28
C GLY A 344 11.09 -9.97 -13.23
N GLU A 345 10.88 -11.24 -12.91
CA GLU A 345 9.94 -11.63 -11.87
C GLU A 345 10.53 -11.40 -10.48
N LEU A 346 9.89 -10.56 -9.68
CA LEU A 346 10.33 -10.17 -8.35
C LEU A 346 9.28 -10.55 -7.29
N SER A 347 9.73 -10.65 -6.04
CA SER A 347 8.87 -10.95 -4.88
C SER A 347 8.45 -9.67 -4.19
N PHE A 348 7.14 -9.50 -3.99
CA PHE A 348 6.53 -8.35 -3.34
C PHE A 348 6.07 -8.72 -1.93
N ALA A 349 6.36 -7.83 -0.98
CA ALA A 349 6.17 -8.04 0.45
C ALA A 349 5.53 -6.81 1.14
N ASP A 350 5.33 -6.93 2.45
CA ASP A 350 4.71 -5.90 3.30
C ASP A 350 5.47 -4.56 3.23
N GLY A 351 4.74 -3.45 3.16
CA GLY A 351 5.33 -2.12 3.10
C GLY A 351 6.09 -1.73 4.37
N ALA A 352 5.81 -2.37 5.51
CA ALA A 352 6.48 -2.10 6.78
C ALA A 352 7.98 -2.41 6.74
N GLY A 353 8.42 -3.24 5.79
CA GLY A 353 9.85 -3.49 5.56
C GLY A 353 10.63 -2.24 5.19
N ALA A 354 9.96 -1.22 4.60
CA ALA A 354 10.56 0.07 4.29
C ALA A 354 9.98 1.21 5.14
N ASP A 355 8.67 1.24 5.37
CA ASP A 355 7.99 2.32 6.09
C ASP A 355 6.65 1.85 6.66
N ASN A 356 6.67 1.43 7.93
CA ASN A 356 5.45 0.98 8.61
C ASN A 356 4.46 2.12 8.90
N LEU A 357 4.94 3.36 9.03
CA LEU A 357 4.11 4.52 9.35
C LEU A 357 3.39 5.10 8.14
N ALA A 358 3.84 4.74 6.94
CA ALA A 358 3.38 5.25 5.67
C ALA A 358 3.61 6.75 5.44
N VAL A 359 4.69 7.28 6.00
CA VAL A 359 5.02 8.72 5.98
C VAL A 359 5.90 9.11 4.79
N THR A 360 6.79 8.22 4.34
CA THR A 360 7.77 8.50 3.28
C THR A 360 7.15 8.92 1.94
N PRO A 361 5.99 8.42 1.48
CA PRO A 361 5.37 8.92 0.25
C PRO A 361 4.86 10.36 0.38
N LEU A 362 4.43 10.75 1.58
CA LEU A 362 3.95 12.10 1.87
C LEU A 362 5.12 13.09 1.90
N LEU A 363 6.21 12.71 2.56
CA LEU A 363 7.44 13.51 2.59
C LEU A 363 8.00 13.73 1.18
N ARG A 364 8.07 12.68 0.36
CA ARG A 364 8.56 12.80 -1.02
C ARG A 364 7.67 13.68 -1.91
N ARG A 365 6.37 13.74 -1.63
CA ARG A 365 5.42 14.70 -2.25
C ARG A 365 5.42 16.09 -1.62
N ARG A 366 6.32 16.34 -0.65
CA ARG A 366 6.45 17.61 0.08
C ARG A 366 5.14 18.03 0.75
N VAL A 367 4.41 17.06 1.30
CA VAL A 367 3.24 17.34 2.14
C VAL A 367 3.71 18.06 3.40
N THR A 368 3.19 19.25 3.66
CA THR A 368 3.68 20.11 4.75
C THR A 368 3.01 19.87 6.08
N HIS A 369 1.79 19.34 6.08
CA HIS A 369 1.05 18.98 7.29
C HIS A 369 0.72 17.49 7.22
N ILE A 370 1.30 16.69 8.12
CA ILE A 370 1.12 15.24 8.15
C ILE A 370 0.54 14.85 9.51
N VAL A 371 -0.61 14.17 9.50
CA VAL A 371 -1.15 13.47 10.65
C VAL A 371 -0.74 12.01 10.55
N VAL A 372 0.08 11.53 11.48
CA VAL A 372 0.51 10.12 11.52
C VAL A 372 -0.36 9.38 12.52
N CYS A 373 -1.12 8.42 12.04
CA CYS A 373 -1.98 7.58 12.85
C CYS A 373 -1.29 6.23 13.12
N VAL A 374 -0.74 6.09 14.32
CA VAL A 374 0.11 4.97 14.71
C VAL A 374 -0.70 3.90 15.43
N ALA A 375 -0.76 2.70 14.87
CA ALA A 375 -1.44 1.56 15.45
C ALA A 375 -0.54 0.83 16.46
N THR A 376 -0.19 1.55 17.54
CA THR A 376 0.74 1.06 18.57
C THR A 376 0.21 -0.24 19.20
N ALA A 377 1.11 -1.17 19.50
CA ALA A 377 0.79 -2.36 20.31
C ALA A 377 1.06 -2.13 21.81
N ASN A 378 1.77 -1.05 22.13
CA ASN A 378 2.24 -0.71 23.47
C ASN A 378 1.54 0.55 23.96
N SER A 379 1.37 0.66 25.28
CA SER A 379 0.74 1.82 25.91
C SER A 379 1.58 3.09 25.67
N ALA A 380 0.90 4.23 25.56
CA ALA A 380 1.54 5.54 25.56
C ALA A 380 1.99 5.96 26.98
N ASP A 381 1.50 5.31 28.04
CA ASP A 381 1.80 5.64 29.44
C ASP A 381 3.17 5.13 29.92
N MET A 382 4.00 4.64 28.99
CA MET A 382 5.35 4.16 29.28
C MET A 382 6.33 5.34 29.42
N THR A 383 7.54 5.08 29.92
CA THR A 383 8.58 6.12 29.87
C THR A 383 8.91 6.47 28.42
N PRO A 384 9.33 7.72 28.11
CA PRO A 384 9.71 8.09 26.75
C PRO A 384 10.78 7.18 26.13
N ALA A 385 11.72 6.69 26.94
CA ALA A 385 12.77 5.78 26.49
C ALA A 385 12.21 4.40 26.10
N ASP A 386 11.35 3.82 26.94
CA ASP A 386 10.71 2.53 26.63
C ASP A 386 9.76 2.67 25.44
N TRP A 387 9.07 3.80 25.33
CA TRP A 387 8.20 4.08 24.18
C TRP A 387 9.02 4.21 22.89
N ALA A 388 10.18 4.89 22.91
CA ALA A 388 11.07 4.99 21.76
C ALA A 388 11.62 3.63 21.32
N VAL A 389 11.82 2.68 22.23
CA VAL A 389 12.15 1.29 21.88
C VAL A 389 10.95 0.59 21.26
N ALA A 390 9.80 0.70 21.92
CA ALA A 390 8.58 -0.01 21.58
C ALA A 390 7.93 0.49 20.28
N GLN A 391 8.15 1.75 19.91
CA GLN A 391 7.65 2.45 18.72
C GLN A 391 8.82 3.13 17.99
N TYR A 392 9.86 2.34 17.72
CA TYR A 392 11.10 2.82 17.09
C TYR A 392 10.88 3.46 15.73
N ASP A 393 9.83 3.09 15.01
CA ASP A 393 9.50 3.64 13.70
C ASP A 393 9.14 5.12 13.81
N VAL A 394 8.49 5.53 14.91
CA VAL A 394 8.22 6.95 15.20
C VAL A 394 9.47 7.67 15.66
N ALA A 395 10.20 7.13 16.64
CA ALA A 395 11.45 7.73 17.12
C ALA A 395 12.48 7.88 15.98
N GLY A 396 12.46 6.92 15.06
CA GLY A 396 13.31 6.88 13.89
C GLY A 396 13.10 8.05 12.93
N LEU A 397 11.88 8.57 12.77
CA LEU A 397 11.64 9.77 11.95
C LEU A 397 12.46 10.99 12.40
N PHE A 398 12.93 10.98 13.65
CA PHE A 398 13.72 12.04 14.26
C PHE A 398 15.19 11.65 14.48
N GLY A 399 15.61 10.51 13.93
CA GLY A 399 16.97 9.99 14.11
C GLY A 399 17.29 9.56 15.56
N ALA A 400 16.28 9.16 16.32
CA ALA A 400 16.36 8.88 17.74
C ALA A 400 16.05 7.41 18.11
N VAL A 401 16.33 6.45 17.21
CA VAL A 401 16.17 5.02 17.49
C VAL A 401 17.15 4.57 18.58
N PRO A 402 16.68 3.97 19.69
CA PRO A 402 17.59 3.40 20.69
C PRO A 402 18.43 2.25 20.13
N LEU A 403 19.71 2.17 20.50
CA LEU A 403 20.65 1.17 19.95
C LEU A 403 20.32 -0.29 20.31
N ASN A 404 19.51 -0.50 21.35
CA ASN A 404 19.04 -1.81 21.80
C ASN A 404 17.75 -2.28 21.10
N VAL A 405 17.23 -1.51 20.14
CA VAL A 405 16.03 -1.91 19.39
C VAL A 405 16.35 -3.09 18.48
N THR A 406 15.45 -4.07 18.49
CA THR A 406 15.34 -5.10 17.46
C THR A 406 13.94 -5.01 16.87
N SER A 407 13.81 -5.04 15.54
CA SER A 407 12.49 -4.94 14.89
C SER A 407 11.61 -6.13 15.18
N TYR A 408 12.19 -7.35 15.15
CA TYR A 408 11.46 -8.60 15.34
C TYR A 408 12.33 -9.66 16.02
N LYS A 409 11.70 -10.51 16.84
CA LYS A 409 12.33 -11.66 17.48
C LYS A 409 12.83 -12.64 16.40
N GLY A 410 14.15 -12.68 16.18
CA GLY A 410 14.80 -13.49 15.14
C GLY A 410 15.59 -12.71 14.10
N MET A 411 15.53 -11.38 14.08
CA MET A 411 16.47 -10.56 13.32
C MET A 411 17.67 -10.18 14.19
N GLU A 412 18.84 -10.77 13.90
CA GLU A 412 20.08 -10.50 14.63
C GLU A 412 20.73 -9.14 14.25
N GLU A 413 20.26 -8.49 13.18
CA GLU A 413 20.91 -7.31 12.56
C GLU A 413 20.16 -5.97 12.74
N GLY A 414 19.20 -5.88 13.66
CA GLY A 414 18.52 -4.62 14.01
C GLY A 414 17.12 -4.43 13.41
N ILE A 415 16.83 -3.25 12.86
CA ILE A 415 15.50 -2.91 12.32
C ILE A 415 15.45 -3.27 10.84
N THR A 416 14.66 -4.27 10.44
CA THR A 416 14.48 -4.65 9.02
C THR A 416 15.82 -4.76 8.26
N GLY A 417 16.86 -5.28 8.92
CA GLY A 417 18.23 -5.39 8.37
C GLY A 417 19.10 -4.13 8.39
N VAL A 418 18.60 -2.99 8.91
CA VAL A 418 19.35 -1.74 9.08
C VAL A 418 19.73 -1.56 10.54
N ARG A 419 21.03 -1.33 10.80
CA ARG A 419 21.51 -1.03 12.16
C ARG A 419 20.98 0.33 12.65
N PRO A 420 20.53 0.44 13.92
CA PRO A 420 19.99 1.69 14.46
C PRO A 420 20.89 2.91 14.32
N ASP A 421 22.22 2.76 14.40
CA ASP A 421 23.18 3.85 14.24
C ASP A 421 23.21 4.41 12.81
N VAL A 422 23.13 3.53 11.81
CA VAL A 422 23.03 3.90 10.39
C VAL A 422 21.71 4.60 10.13
N PHE A 423 20.61 4.05 10.67
CA PHE A 423 19.27 4.62 10.57
C PHE A 423 19.23 6.04 11.16
N ASN A 424 19.73 6.20 12.39
CA ASN A 424 19.79 7.49 13.07
C ASN A 424 20.66 8.49 12.31
N LYS A 425 21.83 8.07 11.81
CA LYS A 425 22.71 8.93 11.03
C LYS A 425 22.01 9.46 9.78
N ALA A 426 21.25 8.61 9.08
CA ALA A 426 20.54 9.00 7.87
C ALA A 426 19.37 9.96 8.12
N LEU A 427 18.74 9.88 9.30
CA LEU A 427 17.57 10.69 9.66
C LEU A 427 17.86 11.76 10.72
N LYS A 428 19.14 12.14 10.90
CA LYS A 428 19.49 13.25 11.79
C LYS A 428 18.81 14.51 11.29
N VAL A 429 17.94 15.07 12.13
CA VAL A 429 17.43 16.42 11.94
C VAL A 429 18.52 17.40 12.36
N GLU A 430 19.12 18.11 11.41
CA GLU A 430 20.11 19.16 11.70
C GLU A 430 19.47 20.28 12.54
N GLY A 431 20.14 20.70 13.62
CA GLY A 431 19.73 21.83 14.46
C GLY A 431 19.07 21.49 15.79
N TRP A 432 18.88 20.21 16.13
CA TRP A 432 18.47 19.81 17.48
C TRP A 432 19.70 19.53 18.36
N PRO A 433 19.96 20.29 19.43
CA PRO A 433 21.03 19.97 20.36
C PRO A 433 20.66 18.72 21.16
N TYR A 434 21.54 17.72 21.15
CA TYR A 434 21.47 16.54 22.01
C TYR A 434 22.01 16.86 23.41
#